data_AF-A0A661WID9-F1
#
_entry.id   AF-A0A661WID9-F1
#
_cell.length_a   1.000
_cell.length_b   1.000
_cell.length_c   1.000
_cell.angle_alpha   90.00
_cell.angle_beta   90.00
_cell.angle_gamma   90.00
#
_symmetry.space_group_name_H-M   'P 1'
#
loop_
_entity.id
_entity.type
_entity.pdbx_description
1 polymer ?
#
loop_
_entity_poly.entity_id
_entity_poly.type
_entity_poly.pdbx_seq_one_letter_code
_entity_poly.pdbx_strand_id
1 'polypeptide(L)'
;AETDPSGDVDGWDAAIKVSALVTVLMGVPLKPQDVNREGIRNISPEMVAAALKDGNRYKLICSAERDGDKVTAKVAPELIPSTSPIFSVEGTSSIVEFKSDVLGDLSIVEKDPGPHTTAYGLLADFVNAVK
;
A
#
# COMPACT_ATOMS: atom_id res chain seq x y z
N ALA A 1 -5.31 -10.64 -12.89
CA ALA A 1 -6.16 -10.87 -11.71
C ALA A 1 -6.55 -12.34 -11.68
N GLU A 2 -6.77 -12.88 -10.48
CA GLU A 2 -7.21 -14.26 -10.28
C GLU A 2 -8.68 -14.46 -10.64
N THR A 3 -9.17 -15.70 -10.56
CA THR A 3 -10.56 -16.05 -10.87
C THR A 3 -11.54 -15.37 -9.92
N ASP A 4 -11.20 -15.32 -8.63
CA ASP A 4 -11.87 -14.45 -7.66
C ASP A 4 -10.92 -13.31 -7.29
N PRO A 5 -11.16 -12.08 -7.77
CA PRO A 5 -10.31 -10.93 -7.49
C PRO A 5 -10.67 -10.23 -6.16
N SER A 6 -11.54 -10.82 -5.32
CA SER A 6 -12.02 -10.18 -4.08
C SER A 6 -10.89 -9.76 -3.13
N GLY A 7 -9.83 -10.57 -3.02
CA GLY A 7 -8.66 -10.24 -2.20
C GLY A 7 -8.03 -8.89 -2.56
N ASP A 8 -7.93 -8.58 -3.84
CA ASP A 8 -7.35 -7.34 -4.35
C ASP A 8 -8.39 -6.21 -4.41
N VAL A 9 -9.54 -6.47 -5.02
CA VAL A 9 -10.56 -5.46 -5.36
C VAL A 9 -11.25 -4.93 -4.10
N ASP A 10 -11.39 -5.76 -3.06
CA ASP A 10 -11.89 -5.33 -1.77
C ASP A 10 -10.78 -4.74 -0.87
N GLY A 11 -9.51 -4.83 -1.26
CA GLY A 11 -8.38 -4.27 -0.51
C GLY A 11 -7.93 -5.11 0.69
N TRP A 12 -8.23 -6.41 0.72
CA TRP A 12 -7.78 -7.30 1.80
C TRP A 12 -6.28 -7.52 1.78
N ASP A 13 -5.68 -7.69 0.60
CA ASP A 13 -4.22 -7.79 0.45
C ASP A 13 -3.52 -6.55 1.04
N ALA A 14 -4.03 -5.36 0.71
CA ALA A 14 -3.52 -4.09 1.24
C ALA A 14 -3.70 -3.98 2.77
N ALA A 15 -4.83 -4.46 3.32
CA ALA A 15 -5.08 -4.48 4.75
C ALA A 15 -4.13 -5.42 5.51
N ILE A 16 -3.80 -6.57 4.92
CA ILE A 16 -2.80 -7.50 5.47
C ILE A 16 -1.43 -6.86 5.49
N LYS A 17 -1.02 -6.24 4.37
CA LYS A 17 0.28 -5.56 4.25
C LYS A 17 0.45 -4.44 5.26
N VAL A 18 -0.53 -3.54 5.41
CA VAL A 18 -0.42 -2.45 6.38
C VAL A 18 -0.43 -2.95 7.83
N SER A 19 -1.18 -4.01 8.14
CA SER A 19 -1.19 -4.63 9.47
C SER A 19 0.18 -5.20 9.84
N ALA A 20 0.85 -5.87 8.90
CA ALA A 20 2.20 -6.37 9.07
C ALA A 20 3.21 -5.23 9.26
N LEU A 21 3.12 -4.17 8.44
CA LEU A 21 3.99 -2.99 8.54
C LEU A 21 3.83 -2.29 9.91
N VAL A 22 2.60 -2.08 10.37
CA VAL A 22 2.33 -1.52 11.71
C VAL A 22 2.93 -2.39 12.80
N THR A 23 2.74 -3.70 12.72
CA THR A 23 3.27 -4.64 13.72
C THR A 23 4.79 -4.58 13.79
N VAL A 24 5.47 -4.61 12.64
CA VAL A 24 6.95 -4.66 12.57
C VAL A 24 7.58 -3.30 12.85
N LEU A 25 7.07 -2.22 12.24
CA LEU A 25 7.71 -0.91 12.29
C LEU A 25 7.29 -0.08 13.50
N MET A 26 6.06 -0.27 13.97
CA MET A 26 5.52 0.49 15.11
C MET A 26 5.49 -0.35 16.40
N GLY A 27 5.62 -1.68 16.33
CA GLY A 27 5.57 -2.54 17.50
C GLY A 27 4.17 -2.65 18.12
N VAL A 28 3.12 -2.38 17.34
CA VAL A 28 1.72 -2.44 17.76
C VAL A 28 1.04 -3.59 17.04
N PRO A 29 0.54 -4.62 17.74
CA PRO A 29 -0.24 -5.67 17.11
C PRO A 29 -1.53 -5.10 16.49
N LEU A 30 -1.69 -5.29 15.18
CA LEU A 30 -2.88 -4.85 14.45
C LEU A 30 -3.38 -6.02 13.59
N LYS A 31 -4.68 -6.34 13.68
CA LYS A 31 -5.27 -7.38 12.82
C LYS A 31 -5.82 -6.75 11.55
N PRO A 32 -5.78 -7.45 10.39
CA PRO A 32 -6.35 -6.94 9.14
C PRO A 32 -7.83 -6.55 9.24
N GLN A 33 -8.59 -7.19 10.14
CA GLN A 33 -10.01 -6.87 10.37
C GLN A 33 -10.23 -5.54 11.12
N ASP A 34 -9.20 -5.04 11.81
CA ASP A 34 -9.25 -3.79 12.55
C ASP A 34 -8.90 -2.58 11.64
N VAL A 35 -8.48 -2.83 10.40
CA VAL A 35 -8.18 -1.80 9.39
C VAL A 35 -9.46 -1.26 8.78
N ASN A 36 -9.65 0.06 8.77
CA ASN A 36 -10.77 0.67 8.07
C ASN A 36 -10.59 0.52 6.56
N ARG A 37 -11.35 -0.39 5.93
CA ARG A 37 -11.11 -0.86 4.56
C ARG A 37 -12.27 -0.55 3.62
N GLU A 38 -11.96 0.18 2.56
CA GLU A 38 -12.80 0.38 1.38
C GLU A 38 -12.00 -0.06 0.13
N GLY A 39 -12.62 -0.92 -0.68
CA GLY A 39 -12.04 -1.39 -1.93
C GLY A 39 -12.28 -0.45 -3.10
N ILE A 40 -11.96 -0.89 -4.32
CA ILE A 40 -12.12 -0.09 -5.55
C ILE A 40 -13.41 -0.40 -6.32
N ARG A 41 -14.31 -1.25 -5.79
CA ARG A 41 -15.53 -1.71 -6.50
C ARG A 41 -16.41 -0.57 -7.04
N ASN A 42 -16.48 0.53 -6.31
CA ASN A 42 -17.36 1.65 -6.63
C ASN A 42 -16.68 2.72 -7.49
N ILE A 43 -15.41 2.52 -7.89
CA ILE A 43 -14.69 3.45 -8.76
C ILE A 43 -15.07 3.18 -10.21
N SER A 44 -15.74 4.14 -10.84
CA SER A 44 -16.16 4.06 -12.24
C SER A 44 -15.10 4.62 -13.20
N PRO A 45 -15.09 4.19 -14.48
CA PRO A 45 -14.23 4.78 -15.51
C PRO A 45 -14.42 6.30 -15.67
N GLU A 46 -15.65 6.81 -15.48
CA GLU A 46 -15.96 8.23 -15.56
C GLU A 46 -15.28 9.02 -14.43
N MET A 47 -15.29 8.47 -13.21
CA MET A 47 -14.58 9.03 -12.07
C MET A 47 -13.08 9.10 -12.33
N VAL A 48 -12.50 8.02 -12.88
CA VAL A 48 -11.06 7.97 -13.22
C VAL A 48 -10.72 9.00 -14.29
N ALA A 49 -11.54 9.13 -15.34
CA ALA A 49 -11.34 10.11 -16.40
C ALA A 49 -11.48 11.55 -15.90
N ALA A 50 -12.42 11.83 -15.00
CA ALA A 50 -12.60 13.14 -14.37
C ALA A 50 -11.39 13.50 -13.50
N ALA A 51 -10.98 12.58 -12.61
CA ALA A 51 -9.79 12.76 -11.77
C ALA A 51 -8.55 13.09 -12.59
N LEU A 52 -8.34 12.37 -13.71
CA LEU A 52 -7.20 12.58 -14.58
C LEU A 52 -7.20 13.96 -15.25
N LYS A 53 -8.38 14.47 -15.65
CA LYS A 53 -8.53 15.84 -16.19
C LYS A 53 -8.16 16.91 -15.17
N ASP A 54 -8.44 16.64 -13.90
CA ASP A 54 -8.13 17.54 -12.79
C ASP A 54 -6.68 17.39 -12.28
N GLY A 55 -5.84 16.61 -12.97
CA GLY A 55 -4.44 16.40 -12.59
C GLY A 55 -4.24 15.43 -11.42
N ASN A 56 -5.25 14.60 -11.13
CA ASN A 56 -5.24 13.61 -10.07
C ASN A 56 -5.39 12.18 -10.60
N ARG A 57 -5.06 11.18 -9.79
CA ARG A 57 -5.29 9.77 -10.10
C ARG A 57 -5.83 9.04 -8.89
N TYR A 58 -6.80 8.16 -9.11
CA TYR A 58 -7.19 7.20 -8.09
C TYR A 58 -6.07 6.19 -7.85
N LYS A 59 -5.73 5.96 -6.59
CA LYS A 59 -4.85 4.90 -6.12
C LYS A 59 -5.50 4.23 -4.91
N LEU A 60 -5.43 2.90 -4.82
CA LEU A 60 -5.81 2.21 -3.58
C LEU A 60 -4.64 2.34 -2.61
N ILE A 61 -4.80 3.15 -1.56
CA ILE A 61 -3.75 3.43 -0.59
C ILE A 61 -4.05 2.67 0.69
N CYS A 62 -3.06 1.92 1.19
CA CYS A 62 -3.03 1.48 2.57
C CYS A 62 -2.09 2.39 3.37
N SER A 63 -2.59 2.98 4.45
CA SER A 63 -1.85 3.92 5.28
C SER A 63 -2.03 3.60 6.76
N ALA A 64 -1.03 3.97 7.55
CA ALA A 64 -1.11 3.94 9.00
C ALA A 64 -0.43 5.18 9.59
N GLU A 65 -1.02 5.72 10.64
CA GLU A 65 -0.52 6.89 11.35
C GLU A 65 -0.50 6.59 12.85
N ARG A 66 0.55 7.08 13.52
CA ARG A 66 0.69 7.01 14.97
C ARG A 66 0.50 8.41 15.56
N ASP A 67 -0.46 8.52 16.48
CA ASP A 67 -0.66 9.69 17.33
C ASP A 67 -0.54 9.25 18.80
N GLY A 68 0.59 9.60 19.42
CA GLY A 68 0.98 9.09 20.73
C GLY A 68 1.04 7.55 20.74
N ASP A 69 0.24 6.95 21.62
CA ASP A 69 0.15 5.48 21.76
C ASP A 69 -0.86 4.84 20.81
N LYS A 70 -1.65 5.64 20.08
CA LYS A 70 -2.69 5.14 19.19
C LYS A 70 -2.17 5.02 17.76
N VAL A 71 -2.43 3.87 17.13
CA VAL A 71 -2.22 3.69 15.69
C VAL A 71 -3.57 3.53 15.01
N THR A 72 -3.77 4.27 13.92
CA THR A 72 -4.93 4.10 13.04
C THR A 72 -4.46 3.68 11.66
N ALA A 73 -5.11 2.67 11.09
CA ALA A 73 -4.81 2.18 9.76
C ALA A 73 -6.06 2.21 8.86
N LYS A 74 -5.85 2.50 7.58
CA LYS A 74 -6.89 2.64 6.58
C LYS A 74 -6.44 2.04 5.25
N VAL A 75 -7.40 1.48 4.51
CA VAL A 75 -7.28 1.15 3.09
C VAL A 75 -8.43 1.84 2.37
N ALA A 76 -8.17 2.70 1.39
CA ALA A 76 -9.23 3.28 0.56
C ALA A 76 -8.71 3.77 -0.79
N PRO A 77 -9.59 3.94 -1.79
CA PRO A 77 -9.28 4.73 -2.97
C PRO A 77 -9.04 6.19 -2.60
N GLU A 78 -7.90 6.75 -2.98
CA GLU A 78 -7.55 8.14 -2.73
C GLU A 78 -7.16 8.85 -4.03
N LEU A 79 -7.48 10.14 -4.13
CA LEU A 79 -7.07 11.01 -5.23
C LEU A 79 -5.66 11.54 -4.96
N ILE A 80 -4.72 11.07 -5.75
CA ILE A 80 -3.31 11.45 -5.64
C ILE A 80 -3.01 12.53 -6.68
N PRO A 81 -2.42 13.69 -6.28
CA PRO A 81 -2.06 14.75 -7.21
C PRO A 81 -0.78 14.42 -7.98
N SER A 82 -0.64 15.00 -9.18
CA SER A 82 0.53 14.82 -10.05
C SER A 82 1.89 15.20 -9.44
N THR A 83 1.88 15.99 -8.36
CA THR A 83 3.08 16.37 -7.61
C THR A 83 3.57 15.30 -6.63
N SER A 84 2.74 14.30 -6.29
CA SER A 84 3.13 13.22 -5.39
C SER A 84 3.92 12.14 -6.14
N PRO A 85 4.99 11.57 -5.55
CA PRO A 85 5.72 10.46 -6.16
C PRO A 85 4.81 9.25 -6.45
N ILE A 86 3.79 9.04 -5.62
CA ILE A 86 2.80 7.95 -5.75
C ILE A 86 2.00 8.05 -7.07
N PHE A 87 1.82 9.25 -7.63
CA PHE A 87 1.05 9.46 -8.85
C PHE A 87 1.60 8.67 -10.04
N SER A 88 2.93 8.63 -10.15
CA SER A 88 3.68 8.05 -11.26
C SER A 88 3.80 6.53 -11.22
N VAL A 89 3.40 5.90 -10.11
CA VAL A 89 3.53 4.45 -9.92
C VAL A 89 2.40 3.75 -10.66
N GLU A 90 2.74 2.92 -11.64
CA GLU A 90 1.78 2.28 -12.56
C GLU A 90 2.02 0.77 -12.67
N GLY A 91 1.04 0.07 -13.26
CA GLY A 91 1.12 -1.36 -13.50
C GLY A 91 1.21 -2.14 -12.18
N THR A 92 2.21 -3.01 -12.10
CA THR A 92 2.49 -3.85 -10.91
C THR A 92 3.53 -3.23 -9.98
N SER A 93 4.04 -2.04 -10.30
CA SER A 93 4.99 -1.33 -9.45
C SER A 93 4.35 -0.92 -8.12
N SER A 94 5.15 -0.88 -7.07
CA SER A 94 4.71 -0.54 -5.72
C SER A 94 5.54 0.61 -5.14
N ILE A 95 4.95 1.37 -4.23
CA ILE A 95 5.64 2.43 -3.48
C ILE A 95 5.24 2.37 -2.01
N VAL A 96 6.19 2.62 -1.13
CA VAL A 96 5.96 2.88 0.28
C VAL A 96 6.61 4.22 0.61
N GLU A 97 5.83 5.15 1.15
CA GLU A 97 6.30 6.44 1.64
C GLU A 97 6.24 6.44 3.18
N PHE A 98 7.37 6.73 3.82
CA PHE A 98 7.48 6.91 5.26
C PHE A 98 7.55 8.39 5.57
N LYS A 99 6.75 8.84 6.54
CA LYS A 99 6.80 10.20 7.07
C LYS A 99 7.38 10.16 8.47
N SER A 100 8.45 10.91 8.67
CA SER A 100 9.15 10.99 9.95
C SER A 100 9.44 12.44 10.32
N ASP A 101 9.61 12.68 11.61
CA ASP A 101 9.95 13.98 12.18
C ASP A 101 11.36 14.47 11.77
N VAL A 102 12.30 13.54 11.58
CA VAL A 102 13.71 13.88 11.25
C VAL A 102 14.00 13.81 9.76
N LEU A 103 13.63 12.74 9.06
CA LEU A 103 13.97 12.56 7.64
C LEU A 103 12.92 13.17 6.71
N GLY A 104 11.78 13.62 7.24
CA GLY A 104 10.63 14.03 6.43
C GLY A 104 10.06 12.84 5.66
N ASP A 105 9.85 13.02 4.35
CA ASP A 105 9.29 12.02 3.45
C ASP A 105 10.40 11.14 2.83
N LEU A 106 10.36 9.84 3.10
CA LEU A 106 11.24 8.83 2.51
C LEU A 106 10.40 7.85 1.67
N SER A 107 10.62 7.83 0.36
CA SER A 107 9.93 6.90 -0.55
C SER A 107 10.84 5.76 -1.00
N ILE A 108 10.33 4.53 -0.96
CA ILE A 108 10.92 3.34 -1.57
C ILE A 108 10.01 2.89 -2.70
N VAL A 109 10.56 2.76 -3.90
CA VAL A 109 9.80 2.35 -5.10
C VAL A 109 10.36 1.04 -5.63
N GLU A 110 9.48 0.06 -5.79
CA GLU A 110 9.73 -1.16 -6.53
C GLU A 110 9.12 -1.02 -7.92
N LYS A 111 9.94 -1.15 -8.97
CA LYS A 111 9.48 -1.06 -10.36
C LYS A 111 9.37 -2.44 -10.98
N ASP A 112 8.21 -2.69 -11.57
CA ASP A 112 7.90 -3.86 -12.41
C ASP A 112 8.37 -5.19 -11.80
N PRO A 113 7.92 -5.54 -10.58
CA PRO A 113 8.32 -6.77 -9.93
C PRO A 113 7.87 -8.00 -10.74
N GLY A 114 8.67 -9.06 -10.63
CA GLY A 114 8.39 -10.34 -11.26
C GLY A 114 8.62 -11.49 -10.27
N PRO A 115 8.31 -12.75 -10.64
CA PRO A 115 8.41 -13.88 -9.71
C PRO A 115 9.77 -14.06 -9.04
N HIS A 116 10.85 -13.62 -9.71
CA HIS A 116 12.20 -13.65 -9.16
C HIS A 116 12.39 -12.72 -7.96
N THR A 117 11.70 -11.57 -7.89
CA THR A 117 11.82 -10.66 -6.73
C THR A 117 11.19 -11.28 -5.49
N THR A 118 10.02 -11.92 -5.64
CA THR A 118 9.37 -12.68 -4.56
C THR A 118 10.22 -13.87 -4.13
N ALA A 119 10.76 -14.65 -5.08
CA ALA A 119 11.63 -15.79 -4.78
C ALA A 119 12.91 -15.38 -4.04
N TYR A 120 13.47 -14.23 -4.41
CA TYR A 120 14.64 -13.66 -3.74
C TYR A 120 14.34 -13.31 -2.28
N GLY A 121 13.17 -12.72 -1.99
CA GLY A 121 12.73 -12.45 -0.61
C GLY A 121 12.73 -13.70 0.26
N LEU A 122 12.11 -14.79 -0.23
CA LEU A 122 12.10 -16.07 0.48
C LEU A 122 13.51 -16.66 0.69
N LEU A 123 14.37 -16.58 -0.32
CA LEU A 123 15.75 -17.06 -0.22
C LEU A 123 16.55 -16.26 0.82
N ALA A 124 16.41 -14.93 0.83
CA ALA A 124 17.08 -14.06 1.79
C ALA A 124 16.65 -14.39 3.23
N ASP A 125 15.35 -14.57 3.46
CA ASP A 125 14.81 -14.97 4.76
C ASP A 125 15.32 -16.35 5.19
N PHE A 126 15.33 -17.32 4.28
CA PHE A 126 15.88 -18.65 4.56
C PHE A 126 17.34 -18.58 4.98
N VAL A 127 18.18 -17.87 4.22
CA VAL A 127 19.61 -17.70 4.53
C VAL A 127 19.80 -17.02 5.88
N ASN A 128 18.94 -16.07 6.25
CA ASN A 128 19.01 -15.42 7.55
C ASN A 128 18.56 -16.32 8.71
N ALA A 129 17.56 -17.18 8.49
CA ALA A 129 17.04 -18.09 9.52
C ALA A 129 17.98 -19.24 9.87
N VAL A 130 18.89 -19.63 8.96
CA VAL A 130 19.85 -20.73 9.16
C VAL A 130 21.26 -20.26 9.57
N LYS A 131 21.47 -18.96 9.72
CA LYS A 131 22.69 -18.38 10.29
C LYS A 131 22.65 -18.44 11.81
#